data_AF-A0A8S3V9M2-F1
#
_entry.id   AF-A0A8S3V9M2-F1
#
_cell.length_a   1.000
_cell.length_b   1.000
_cell.length_c   1.000
_cell.angle_alpha   90.00
_cell.angle_beta   90.00
_cell.angle_gamma   90.00
#
_symmetry.space_group_name_H-M   'P 1'
#
loop_
_entity.id
_entity.type
_entity.pdbx_description
1 polymer ?
#
loop_
_entity_poly.entity_id
_entity_poly.type
_entity_poly.pdbx_seq_one_letter_code
_entity_poly.pdbx_strand_id
1 'polypeptide(L)'
;MNPDFLMCFLKSFNATGIDTCKLGGVDCSIEETKFKKISHLFLCISYCKKSDLFSKQLHGLPFCLTEDGIIRTFKRESPVFCTNYSTLLKESASLFLHHDLIDLFTITHDGLKEFDLNAFTEYLPATLASDVYRTHNRPVVWSTHLDSVVNMTWLSRVWDFINHTVQQKR
;
A
#
# COMPACT_ATOMS: atom_id res chain seq x y z
N MET A 1 16.61 -23.26 -5.50
CA MET A 1 15.99 -22.75 -4.24
C MET A 1 14.48 -22.73 -4.45
N ASN A 2 13.67 -23.43 -3.66
CA ASN A 2 12.19 -23.43 -3.83
C ASN A 2 11.60 -22.07 -3.36
N PRO A 3 10.61 -21.46 -4.06
CA PRO A 3 9.78 -20.36 -3.56
C PRO A 3 9.35 -20.46 -2.08
N ASP A 4 8.87 -21.63 -1.64
CA ASP A 4 8.43 -21.85 -0.25
C ASP A 4 9.58 -21.67 0.73
N PHE A 5 10.72 -22.27 0.40
CA PHE A 5 11.93 -22.15 1.22
C PHE A 5 12.40 -20.70 1.30
N LEU A 6 12.35 -19.96 0.17
CA LEU A 6 12.71 -18.55 0.16
C LEU A 6 11.77 -17.73 1.04
N MET A 7 10.45 -17.95 0.98
CA MET A 7 9.49 -17.27 1.85
C MET A 7 9.77 -17.59 3.33
N CYS A 8 9.97 -18.86 3.69
CA CYS A 8 10.33 -19.25 5.06
C CYS A 8 11.64 -18.60 5.52
N PHE A 9 12.66 -18.58 4.67
CA PHE A 9 13.93 -17.91 4.96
C PHE A 9 13.73 -16.42 5.18
N LEU A 10 12.99 -15.74 4.30
CA LEU A 10 12.72 -14.30 4.41
C LEU A 10 11.99 -13.95 5.71
N LYS A 11 11.06 -14.79 6.20
CA LYS A 11 10.38 -14.58 7.49
C LYS A 11 11.33 -14.57 8.69
N SER A 12 12.50 -15.19 8.57
CA SER A 12 13.49 -15.21 9.65
C SER A 12 14.26 -13.89 9.81
N PHE A 13 13.92 -12.83 9.06
CA PHE A 13 14.71 -11.59 9.02
C PHE A 13 14.89 -10.90 10.38
N ASN A 14 13.97 -11.11 11.31
CA ASN A 14 13.99 -10.57 12.66
C ASN A 14 14.44 -11.59 13.73
N ALA A 15 14.81 -12.81 13.33
CA ALA A 15 15.21 -13.86 14.25
C ALA A 15 16.70 -13.76 14.62
N THR A 16 17.03 -14.13 15.86
CA THR A 16 18.41 -14.23 16.36
C THR A 16 18.93 -15.65 16.11
N GLY A 17 19.68 -15.86 15.03
CA GLY A 17 20.24 -17.17 14.66
C GLY A 17 21.33 -17.05 13.59
N ILE A 18 22.08 -18.13 13.36
CA ILE A 18 23.20 -18.16 12.40
C ILE A 18 22.68 -18.21 10.95
N ASP A 19 21.57 -18.90 10.71
CA ASP A 19 20.94 -19.11 9.39
C ASP A 19 19.71 -18.22 9.14
N THR A 20 19.75 -16.97 9.62
CA THR A 20 18.64 -16.03 9.46
C THR A 20 18.86 -15.06 8.30
N CYS A 21 17.75 -14.58 7.73
CA CYS A 21 17.80 -13.64 6.62
C CYS A 21 18.36 -12.29 7.08
N LYS A 22 19.54 -11.91 6.60
CA LYS A 22 20.15 -10.60 6.92
C LYS A 22 19.63 -9.49 6.00
N LEU A 23 18.30 -9.37 5.90
CA LEU A 23 17.64 -8.37 5.04
C LEU A 23 17.98 -6.93 5.45
N GLY A 24 18.36 -6.72 6.71
CA GLY A 24 18.48 -5.41 7.35
C GLY A 24 17.27 -5.15 8.25
N GLY A 25 17.03 -3.88 8.59
CA GLY A 25 15.81 -3.46 9.27
C GLY A 25 14.58 -3.60 8.37
N VAL A 26 13.42 -3.80 8.99
CA VAL A 26 12.11 -3.44 8.43
C VAL A 26 11.64 -2.14 9.07
N ASP A 27 10.59 -1.55 8.55
CA ASP A 27 10.11 -0.23 8.92
C ASP A 27 11.13 0.88 8.58
N CYS A 28 11.85 0.69 7.47
CA CYS A 28 12.78 1.67 6.90
C CYS A 28 12.65 1.77 5.37
N SER A 29 13.35 2.74 4.78
CA SER A 29 13.37 2.91 3.32
C SER A 29 13.86 1.65 2.61
N ILE A 30 13.26 1.32 1.46
CA ILE A 30 13.70 0.19 0.63
C ILE A 30 15.20 0.23 0.29
N GLU A 31 15.77 1.43 0.17
CA GLU A 31 17.18 1.67 -0.15
C GLU A 31 18.12 1.21 0.99
N GLU A 32 17.63 1.15 2.22
CA GLU A 32 18.38 0.70 3.38
C GLU A 32 18.41 -0.83 3.47
N THR A 33 17.36 -1.50 3.02
CA THR A 33 17.25 -2.97 2.99
C THR A 33 18.22 -3.62 1.98
N LYS A 34 18.33 -4.95 1.98
CA LYS A 34 19.05 -5.68 0.92
C LYS A 34 18.31 -5.74 -0.41
N PHE A 35 17.02 -5.36 -0.49
CA PHE A 35 16.36 -5.21 -1.78
C PHE A 35 16.95 -4.04 -2.56
N LYS A 36 17.26 -2.92 -1.91
CA LYS A 36 17.82 -1.68 -2.49
C LYS A 36 16.96 -0.95 -3.51
N LYS A 37 16.13 -1.66 -4.27
CA LYS A 37 15.30 -1.13 -5.36
C LYS A 37 13.97 -1.87 -5.42
N ILE A 38 12.93 -1.15 -5.86
CA ILE A 38 11.59 -1.71 -6.08
C ILE A 38 11.66 -2.86 -7.10
N SER A 39 12.46 -2.75 -8.16
CA SER A 39 12.61 -3.81 -9.16
C SER A 39 13.18 -5.13 -8.60
N HIS A 40 14.07 -5.06 -7.61
CA HIS A 40 14.60 -6.26 -6.96
C HIS A 40 13.55 -6.90 -6.02
N LEU A 41 12.79 -6.08 -5.30
CA LEU A 41 11.66 -6.53 -4.51
C LEU A 41 10.60 -7.19 -5.41
N PHE A 42 10.23 -6.53 -6.52
CA PHE A 42 9.30 -7.05 -7.53
C PHE A 42 9.73 -8.43 -8.04
N LEU A 43 11.01 -8.60 -8.39
CA LEU A 43 11.55 -9.88 -8.84
C LEU A 43 11.43 -10.96 -7.77
N CYS A 44 11.74 -10.63 -6.52
CA CYS A 44 11.64 -11.54 -5.38
C CYS A 44 10.19 -11.99 -5.14
N ILE A 45 9.25 -11.04 -5.12
CA ILE A 45 7.82 -11.31 -4.99
C ILE A 45 7.33 -12.18 -6.15
N SER A 46 7.69 -11.81 -7.39
CA SER A 46 7.32 -12.58 -8.61
C SER A 46 7.84 -14.01 -8.57
N TYR A 47 9.03 -14.22 -7.99
CA TYR A 47 9.56 -15.56 -7.79
C TYR A 47 8.75 -16.35 -6.75
N CYS A 48 8.46 -15.73 -5.60
CA CYS A 48 7.66 -16.35 -4.53
C CYS A 48 6.23 -16.68 -4.97
N LYS A 49 5.64 -15.88 -5.86
CA LYS A 49 4.29 -16.08 -6.43
C LYS A 49 4.15 -17.37 -7.25
N LYS A 50 5.26 -18.03 -7.60
CA LYS A 50 5.25 -19.38 -8.20
C LYS A 50 4.85 -20.49 -7.22
N SER A 51 4.79 -20.19 -5.91
CA SER A 51 4.25 -21.10 -4.90
C SER A 51 2.73 -20.99 -4.80
N ASP A 52 2.05 -22.12 -4.73
CA ASP A 52 0.61 -22.20 -4.43
C ASP A 52 0.26 -21.67 -3.02
N LEU A 53 1.25 -21.58 -2.13
CA LEU A 53 1.08 -21.09 -0.76
C LEU A 53 1.28 -19.58 -0.63
N PHE A 54 1.71 -18.89 -1.70
CA PHE A 54 2.07 -17.48 -1.67
C PHE A 54 0.98 -16.60 -1.03
N SER A 55 -0.27 -16.77 -1.46
CA SER A 55 -1.42 -15.98 -0.98
C SER A 55 -1.68 -16.12 0.52
N LYS A 56 -1.38 -17.28 1.11
CA LYS A 56 -1.62 -17.64 2.52
C LYS A 56 -0.39 -17.50 3.41
N GLN A 57 0.76 -17.18 2.82
CA GLN A 57 2.03 -17.07 3.52
C GLN A 57 2.61 -15.66 3.52
N LEU A 58 1.85 -14.66 3.06
CA LEU A 58 2.31 -13.27 3.12
C LEU A 58 2.52 -12.79 4.56
N HIS A 59 1.69 -13.23 5.51
CA HIS A 59 1.87 -12.84 6.91
C HIS A 59 3.31 -13.13 7.39
N GLY A 60 3.97 -12.11 7.93
CA GLY A 60 5.36 -12.18 8.38
C GLY A 60 6.41 -11.93 7.29
N LEU A 61 6.03 -11.78 6.02
CA LEU A 61 6.98 -11.46 4.95
C LEU A 61 7.28 -9.95 4.87
N PRO A 62 8.56 -9.57 4.70
CA PRO A 62 8.99 -8.18 4.54
C PRO A 62 8.83 -7.70 3.08
N PHE A 63 7.64 -7.91 2.50
CA PHE A 63 7.31 -7.54 1.12
C PHE A 63 6.35 -6.35 1.03
N CYS A 64 5.85 -5.85 2.17
CA CYS A 64 4.87 -4.79 2.21
C CYS A 64 5.56 -3.43 2.04
N LEU A 65 5.90 -3.06 0.80
CA LEU A 65 6.28 -1.70 0.47
C LEU A 65 5.03 -0.86 0.29
N THR A 66 4.93 0.23 1.03
CA THR A 66 3.81 1.18 0.93
C THR A 66 4.20 2.45 0.20
N GLU A 67 3.23 3.29 -0.15
CA GLU A 67 3.44 4.50 -0.97
C GLU A 67 4.36 5.54 -0.34
N ASP A 68 4.57 5.48 0.98
CA ASP A 68 5.58 6.30 1.67
C ASP A 68 7.03 5.79 1.47
N GLY A 69 7.24 4.75 0.66
CA GLY A 69 8.56 4.22 0.30
C GLY A 69 9.20 3.33 1.37
N ILE A 70 8.46 2.99 2.43
CA ILE A 70 8.97 2.21 3.57
C ILE A 70 8.57 0.73 3.40
N ILE A 71 9.56 -0.17 3.55
CA ILE A 71 9.30 -1.61 3.62
C ILE A 71 8.83 -1.97 5.01
N ARG A 72 7.71 -2.70 5.06
CA ARG A 72 7.08 -3.23 6.26
C ARG A 72 6.87 -4.74 6.12
N THR A 73 6.40 -5.33 7.21
CA THR A 73 5.94 -6.72 7.24
C THR A 73 4.44 -6.79 6.97
N PHE A 74 3.99 -7.71 6.13
CA PHE A 74 2.55 -8.01 6.02
C PHE A 74 2.02 -8.59 7.33
N LYS A 75 0.94 -8.00 7.85
CA LYS A 75 0.30 -8.38 9.12
C LYS A 75 -1.20 -8.56 8.88
N ARG A 76 -1.82 -9.59 9.47
CA ARG A 76 -3.27 -9.83 9.30
C ARG A 76 -4.09 -8.86 10.13
N GLU A 77 -3.51 -8.44 11.26
CA GLU A 77 -4.07 -7.55 12.26
C GLU A 77 -4.04 -6.09 11.81
N SER A 78 -3.21 -5.77 10.81
CA SER A 78 -3.04 -4.43 10.25
C SER A 78 -2.83 -4.51 8.74
N PRO A 79 -3.85 -4.91 7.97
CA PRO A 79 -3.74 -5.03 6.52
C PRO A 79 -3.61 -3.66 5.85
N VAL A 80 -2.94 -3.62 4.69
CA VAL A 80 -2.80 -2.40 3.87
C VAL A 80 -3.77 -2.42 2.68
N PHE A 81 -4.14 -1.24 2.21
CA PHE A 81 -5.01 -1.08 1.05
C PHE A 81 -4.28 -1.44 -0.24
N CYS A 82 -4.85 -2.34 -1.04
CA CYS A 82 -4.39 -2.63 -2.39
C CYS A 82 -5.32 -1.94 -3.40
N THR A 83 -4.89 -0.81 -3.98
CA THR A 83 -5.77 0.01 -4.84
C THR A 83 -4.98 0.96 -5.75
N ASN A 84 -5.50 1.19 -6.96
CA ASN A 84 -4.96 2.19 -7.91
C ASN A 84 -5.32 3.64 -7.55
N TYR A 85 -6.01 3.84 -6.41
CA TYR A 85 -6.51 5.14 -5.96
C TYR A 85 -5.73 5.69 -4.73
N SER A 86 -4.55 5.15 -4.43
CA SER A 86 -3.69 5.61 -3.32
C SER A 86 -3.42 7.12 -3.34
N THR A 87 -3.25 7.69 -4.54
CA THR A 87 -3.02 9.12 -4.77
C THR A 87 -4.15 10.05 -4.29
N LEU A 88 -5.34 9.51 -3.99
CA LEU A 88 -6.44 10.28 -3.42
C LEU A 88 -6.17 10.72 -1.98
N LEU A 89 -5.34 9.98 -1.25
CA LEU A 89 -5.09 10.17 0.19
C LEU A 89 -3.60 10.21 0.50
N LYS A 90 -2.91 11.25 -0.02
CA LYS A 90 -1.45 11.40 0.10
C LYS A 90 -0.95 11.39 1.54
N GLU A 91 -1.70 12.03 2.45
CA GLU A 91 -1.35 12.08 3.88
C GLU A 91 -1.51 10.73 4.60
N SER A 92 -2.02 9.71 3.91
CA SER A 92 -2.20 8.36 4.41
C SER A 92 -1.41 7.32 3.61
N ALA A 93 -0.35 7.74 2.90
CA ALA A 93 0.48 6.90 2.02
C ALA A 93 0.98 5.59 2.69
N SER A 94 1.26 5.61 3.99
CA SER A 94 1.69 4.44 4.77
C SER A 94 0.62 3.33 4.89
N LEU A 95 -0.64 3.62 4.55
CA LEU A 95 -1.74 2.65 4.56
C LEU A 95 -1.94 1.94 3.23
N PHE A 96 -1.28 2.39 2.15
CA PHE A 96 -1.47 1.89 0.79
C PHE A 96 -0.26 1.12 0.32
N LEU A 97 -0.49 -0.06 -0.26
CA LEU A 97 0.54 -0.79 -1.00
C LEU A 97 1.06 0.10 -2.14
N HIS A 98 2.38 0.10 -2.34
CA HIS A 98 3.03 0.87 -3.38
C HIS A 98 2.50 0.51 -4.77
N HIS A 99 2.20 1.52 -5.60
CA HIS A 99 1.55 1.34 -6.90
C HIS A 99 2.25 0.35 -7.83
N ASP A 100 3.58 0.36 -7.90
CA ASP A 100 4.37 -0.60 -8.71
C ASP A 100 4.17 -2.08 -8.34
N LEU A 101 3.59 -2.36 -7.17
CA LEU A 101 3.40 -3.74 -6.68
C LEU A 101 1.94 -4.20 -6.76
N ILE A 102 0.97 -3.34 -7.08
CA ILE A 102 -0.46 -3.66 -7.05
C ILE A 102 -0.78 -4.92 -7.85
N ASP A 103 -0.27 -5.01 -9.08
CA ASP A 103 -0.53 -6.13 -10.01
C ASP A 103 0.06 -7.47 -9.55
N LEU A 104 0.96 -7.44 -8.55
CA LEU A 104 1.51 -8.67 -7.97
C LEU A 104 0.58 -9.31 -6.95
N PHE A 105 -0.41 -8.60 -6.43
CA PHE A 105 -1.26 -9.08 -5.35
C PHE A 105 -2.75 -9.01 -5.67
N THR A 106 -3.55 -9.72 -4.88
CA THR A 106 -5.01 -9.63 -4.90
C THR A 106 -5.50 -9.32 -3.48
N ILE A 107 -6.65 -8.67 -3.35
CA ILE A 107 -7.24 -8.32 -2.05
C ILE A 107 -7.54 -9.55 -1.16
N THR A 108 -7.56 -10.75 -1.73
CA THR A 108 -7.76 -12.01 -1.01
C THR A 108 -6.48 -12.54 -0.36
N HIS A 109 -5.32 -11.92 -0.63
CA HIS A 109 -4.07 -12.33 0.00
C HIS A 109 -3.97 -11.81 1.45
N ASP A 110 -3.22 -12.54 2.28
CA ASP A 110 -3.00 -12.17 3.68
C ASP A 110 -2.39 -10.77 3.84
N GLY A 111 -2.97 -9.96 4.73
CA GLY A 111 -2.46 -8.63 5.05
C GLY A 111 -2.81 -7.55 4.02
N LEU A 112 -3.72 -7.84 3.09
CA LEU A 112 -4.31 -6.87 2.17
C LEU A 112 -5.80 -6.68 2.46
N LYS A 113 -6.30 -5.47 2.16
CA LYS A 113 -7.72 -5.15 2.21
C LYS A 113 -8.13 -4.27 1.04
N GLU A 114 -9.41 -4.30 0.73
CA GLU A 114 -10.04 -3.40 -0.24
C GLU A 114 -10.07 -1.96 0.28
N PHE A 115 -9.91 -1.01 -0.64
CA PHE A 115 -10.14 0.40 -0.36
C PHE A 115 -11.54 0.81 -0.83
N ASP A 116 -12.47 0.91 0.13
CA ASP A 116 -13.88 1.20 -0.13
C ASP A 116 -14.24 2.66 0.20
N LEU A 117 -15.51 3.03 -0.02
CA LEU A 117 -16.01 4.38 0.28
C LEU A 117 -15.91 4.71 1.78
N ASN A 118 -16.06 3.73 2.67
CA ASN A 118 -15.97 3.98 4.11
C ASN A 118 -14.54 4.38 4.47
N ALA A 119 -13.54 3.58 4.05
CA ALA A 119 -12.12 3.89 4.22
C ALA A 119 -11.76 5.24 3.60
N PHE A 120 -12.25 5.53 2.39
CA PHE A 120 -12.03 6.84 1.77
C PHE A 120 -12.52 7.97 2.67
N THR A 121 -13.76 7.90 3.17
CA THR A 121 -14.32 8.94 4.04
C THR A 121 -13.63 9.04 5.41
N GLU A 122 -13.12 7.92 5.94
CA GLU A 122 -12.42 7.87 7.22
C GLU A 122 -11.09 8.65 7.15
N TYR A 123 -10.32 8.47 6.08
CA TYR A 123 -8.99 9.08 5.93
C TYR A 123 -9.00 10.40 5.16
N LEU A 124 -10.10 10.76 4.48
CA LEU A 124 -10.24 12.01 3.75
C LEU A 124 -9.89 13.26 4.58
N PRO A 125 -10.29 13.40 5.85
CA PRO A 125 -9.99 14.59 6.65
C PRO A 125 -8.50 14.83 6.90
N ALA A 126 -7.66 13.78 6.81
CA ALA A 126 -6.21 13.93 6.92
C ALA A 126 -5.64 14.60 5.66
N THR A 127 -6.20 14.30 4.48
CA THR A 127 -5.77 14.88 3.20
C THR A 127 -6.41 16.24 2.94
N LEU A 128 -7.70 16.40 3.28
CA LEU A 128 -8.43 17.65 3.17
C LEU A 128 -8.54 18.29 4.56
N ALA A 129 -7.60 19.21 4.83
CA ALA A 129 -7.54 19.93 6.09
C ALA A 129 -8.92 20.53 6.45
N SER A 130 -9.46 20.11 7.60
CA SER A 130 -10.84 20.41 7.97
C SER A 130 -11.11 21.89 8.19
N ASP A 131 -10.09 22.65 8.61
CA ASP A 131 -10.13 24.10 8.75
C ASP A 131 -10.35 24.83 7.41
N VAL A 132 -9.89 24.24 6.30
CA VAL A 132 -10.03 24.77 4.94
C VAL A 132 -11.31 24.27 4.27
N TYR A 133 -11.57 22.96 4.33
CA TYR A 133 -12.59 22.32 3.50
C TYR A 133 -13.91 22.03 4.21
N ARG A 134 -13.95 22.03 5.56
CA ARG A 134 -15.16 21.76 6.35
C ARG A 134 -15.75 23.06 6.89
N THR A 135 -15.98 24.04 6.01
CA THR A 135 -16.54 25.33 6.41
C THR A 135 -18.05 25.37 6.19
N HIS A 136 -18.80 25.63 7.27
CA HIS A 136 -20.27 25.73 7.21
C HIS A 136 -20.77 27.05 6.62
N ASN A 137 -19.90 28.07 6.55
CA ASN A 137 -20.30 29.46 6.32
C ASN A 137 -19.72 30.09 5.05
N ARG A 138 -18.97 29.34 4.24
CA ARG A 138 -18.33 29.89 3.03
C ARG A 138 -18.08 28.81 1.97
N PRO A 139 -18.43 29.05 0.70
CA PRO A 139 -18.02 28.16 -0.37
C PRO A 139 -16.49 28.06 -0.42
N VAL A 140 -15.97 26.85 -0.56
CA VAL A 140 -14.53 26.66 -0.81
C VAL A 140 -14.26 27.09 -2.25
N VAL A 141 -13.40 28.09 -2.43
CA VAL A 141 -12.98 28.52 -3.76
C VAL A 141 -12.10 27.43 -4.35
N TRP A 142 -12.54 26.88 -5.47
CA TRP A 142 -11.77 25.86 -6.16
C TRP A 142 -10.56 26.48 -6.86
N SER A 143 -9.37 25.93 -6.57
CA SER A 143 -8.13 26.32 -7.22
C SER A 143 -7.84 25.39 -8.40
N THR A 144 -7.70 25.95 -9.59
CA THR A 144 -7.29 25.21 -10.79
C THR A 144 -5.77 25.06 -10.88
N HIS A 145 -5.01 25.61 -9.92
CA HIS A 145 -3.56 25.44 -9.87
C HIS A 145 -3.19 23.99 -9.58
N LEU A 146 -2.18 23.47 -10.29
CA LEU A 146 -1.73 22.09 -10.13
C LEU A 146 -1.28 21.78 -8.69
N ASP A 147 -0.73 22.77 -7.99
CA ASP A 147 -0.19 22.64 -6.64
C ASP A 147 -1.27 22.61 -5.54
N SER A 148 -2.53 22.84 -5.90
CA SER A 148 -3.67 22.65 -4.98
C SER A 148 -3.88 21.17 -4.70
N VAL A 149 -4.14 20.82 -3.43
CA VAL A 149 -4.55 19.46 -3.02
C VAL A 149 -5.79 19.01 -3.80
N VAL A 150 -6.77 19.90 -3.93
CA VAL A 150 -7.99 19.68 -4.73
C VAL A 150 -7.82 20.39 -6.07
N ASN A 151 -7.16 19.73 -7.01
CA ASN A 151 -7.06 20.15 -8.40
C ASN A 151 -7.96 19.29 -9.30
N MET A 152 -8.03 19.59 -10.60
CA MET A 152 -8.85 18.84 -11.57
C MET A 152 -8.51 17.35 -11.60
N THR A 153 -7.21 17.02 -11.56
CA THR A 153 -6.74 15.63 -11.60
C THR A 153 -7.23 14.84 -10.39
N TRP A 154 -7.12 15.41 -9.19
CA TRP A 154 -7.61 14.78 -7.97
C TRP A 154 -9.12 14.56 -8.02
N LEU A 155 -9.89 15.59 -8.42
CA LEU A 155 -11.35 15.50 -8.49
C LEU A 155 -11.82 14.47 -9.54
N SER A 156 -11.18 14.43 -10.71
CA SER A 156 -11.43 13.40 -11.72
C SER A 156 -11.22 12.00 -11.14
N ARG A 157 -10.09 11.77 -10.45
CA ARG A 157 -9.80 10.47 -9.83
C ARG A 157 -10.79 10.11 -8.72
N VAL A 158 -11.31 11.09 -7.97
CA VAL A 158 -12.37 10.85 -6.97
C VAL A 158 -13.64 10.37 -7.66
N TRP A 159 -14.04 11.01 -8.77
CA TRP A 159 -15.21 10.57 -9.52
C TRP A 159 -15.02 9.20 -10.15
N ASP A 160 -13.84 8.93 -10.70
CA ASP A 160 -13.49 7.61 -11.24
C ASP A 160 -13.57 6.53 -10.15
N PHE A 161 -13.06 6.83 -8.95
CA PHE A 161 -13.14 5.95 -7.78
C PHE A 161 -14.58 5.67 -7.38
N ILE A 162 -15.39 6.72 -7.17
CA ILE A 162 -16.80 6.58 -6.76
C ILE A 162 -17.56 5.75 -7.80
N ASN A 163 -17.38 6.05 -9.09
CA ASN A 163 -18.04 5.31 -10.16
C ASN A 163 -17.62 3.82 -10.16
N HIS A 164 -16.33 3.54 -10.00
CA HIS A 164 -15.82 2.18 -9.87
C HIS A 164 -16.42 1.44 -8.67
N THR A 165 -16.47 2.05 -7.47
CA THR A 165 -17.04 1.41 -6.28
C THR A 165 -18.55 1.18 -6.41
N VAL A 166 -19.29 2.12 -7.01
CA VAL A 166 -20.74 1.98 -7.20
C VAL A 166 -21.07 0.86 -8.19
N GLN A 167 -20.28 0.70 -9.25
CA GLN A 167 -20.48 -0.36 -10.22
C GLN A 167 -20.22 -1.76 -9.65
N GLN A 168 -19.24 -1.92 -8.75
CA GLN A 168 -18.96 -3.21 -8.12
C GLN A 168 -20.01 -3.67 -7.09
N LYS A 169 -20.87 -2.75 -6.62
CA LYS A 169 -21.97 -3.07 -5.68
C LYS A 169 -23.30 -3.41 -6.36
N ARG A 170 -23.36 -3.40 -7.70
CA ARG A 170 -24.54 -3.78 -8.49
C ARG A 170 -24.41 -5.22 -8.97
#